data_AF-R6QIT0-F1
#
_entry.id   AF-R6QIT0-F1
#
_cell.length_a   1.000
_cell.length_b   1.000
_cell.length_c   1.000
_cell.angle_alpha   90.00
_cell.angle_beta   90.00
_cell.angle_gamma   90.00
#
_symmetry.space_group_name_H-M   'P 1'
#
loop_
_entity.id
_entity.type
_entity.pdbx_description
1 polymer ?
#
loop_
_entity_poly.entity_id
_entity_poly.type
_entity_poly.pdbx_seq_one_letter_code
_entity_poly.pdbx_strand_id
1 'polypeptide(L)'
;MDTFSKRIVAFETPDDYEEWKKTYWSDENIAYMNYVTDMEKKYGKNFETVLNSMTDKEYEKYKRLLDDNPMNKPKTALVKDSKNVRIELNKDIASTNTQIDKLKNQFKQLTDGYSYDEWYRDFSSIEDGFGNGEKDADFEKLKKIDAELKKLFQKKSDLIYNKEKRVQLDTGYKGKIPDDKIQEYNKKAFEQIKRDTGYSDGKAKEFHNALLEYFGGDYETILAGENNTAQIIRNGMDLLPTYKGSIYRGMIFKSENIKMFSELKPGDILPNKGIIESWTSNNRTAISFGGIKSYERSSVILECIDNKTGVGVQHISKFGDREAEVLTSATYEVVDIVIENKFDYLSNHKELLWFPEDLEDEKTTMKGNIVCRIKVKEKN
;
A
#
# COMPACT_ATOMS: atom_id res chain seq x y z
N MET A 1 -16.72 -27.84 -9.83
CA MET A 1 -17.94 -27.14 -9.37
C MET A 1 -18.50 -28.00 -8.26
N ASP A 2 -18.65 -27.46 -7.05
CA ASP A 2 -19.29 -28.20 -5.96
C ASP A 2 -20.78 -28.35 -6.26
N THR A 3 -21.26 -29.60 -6.27
CA THR A 3 -22.64 -29.95 -6.61
C THR A 3 -23.66 -29.40 -5.60
N PHE A 4 -23.25 -29.06 -4.38
CA PHE A 4 -24.15 -28.54 -3.33
C PHE A 4 -24.22 -27.02 -3.29
N SER A 5 -23.08 -26.34 -3.26
CA SER A 5 -23.08 -24.86 -3.23
C SER A 5 -23.25 -24.24 -4.62
N LYS A 6 -23.14 -25.03 -5.71
CA LYS A 6 -22.97 -24.55 -7.09
C LYS A 6 -21.81 -23.55 -7.25
N ARG A 7 -20.92 -23.45 -6.25
CA ARG A 7 -19.77 -22.56 -6.29
C ARG A 7 -18.61 -23.28 -6.96
N ILE A 8 -17.85 -22.52 -7.74
CA ILE A 8 -16.51 -22.94 -8.14
C ILE A 8 -15.67 -22.83 -6.87
N VAL A 9 -15.24 -23.97 -6.34
CA VAL A 9 -14.26 -23.99 -5.25
C VAL A 9 -12.90 -23.75 -5.90
N ALA A 10 -12.36 -22.56 -5.70
CA ALA A 10 -10.99 -22.23 -6.04
C ALA A 10 -10.09 -22.52 -4.83
N PHE A 11 -8.92 -23.06 -5.09
CA PHE A 11 -7.88 -23.31 -4.09
C PHE A 11 -6.73 -22.35 -4.38
N GLU A 12 -6.27 -21.62 -3.36
CA GLU A 12 -5.18 -20.65 -3.51
C GLU A 12 -3.81 -21.36 -3.53
N THR A 13 -3.73 -22.53 -2.88
CA THR A 13 -2.52 -23.37 -2.84
C THR A 13 -2.81 -24.84 -3.13
N PRO A 14 -1.80 -25.63 -3.56
CA PRO A 14 -1.90 -27.08 -3.65
C PRO A 14 -2.24 -27.76 -2.31
N ASP A 15 -1.79 -27.21 -1.20
CA ASP A 15 -2.03 -27.76 0.14
C ASP A 15 -3.51 -27.66 0.54
N ASP A 16 -4.17 -26.55 0.18
CA ASP A 16 -5.62 -26.37 0.38
C ASP A 16 -6.44 -27.43 -0.37
N TYR A 17 -5.95 -27.85 -1.54
CA TYR A 17 -6.58 -28.88 -2.34
C TYR A 17 -6.40 -30.27 -1.72
N GLU A 18 -5.23 -30.58 -1.16
CA GLU A 18 -4.97 -31.85 -0.48
C GLU A 18 -5.77 -31.98 0.83
N GLU A 19 -5.92 -30.90 1.59
CA GLU A 19 -6.77 -30.91 2.79
C GLU A 19 -8.26 -31.05 2.44
N TRP A 20 -8.69 -30.37 1.38
CA TRP A 20 -10.04 -30.55 0.85
C TRP A 20 -10.30 -31.99 0.40
N LYS A 21 -9.35 -32.63 -0.30
CA LYS A 21 -9.49 -34.04 -0.72
C LYS A 21 -9.69 -34.98 0.47
N LYS A 22 -8.93 -34.81 1.55
CA LYS A 22 -9.08 -35.65 2.76
C LYS A 22 -10.48 -35.55 3.33
N THR A 23 -11.05 -34.35 3.36
CA THR A 23 -12.41 -34.11 3.86
C THR A 23 -13.48 -34.60 2.87
N TYR A 24 -13.25 -34.40 1.57
CA TYR A 24 -14.16 -34.84 0.52
C TYR A 24 -14.25 -36.37 0.43
N TRP A 25 -13.14 -37.07 0.67
CA TRP A 25 -13.08 -38.54 0.67
C TRP A 25 -13.20 -39.15 2.07
N SER A 26 -13.71 -38.41 3.06
CA SER A 26 -13.95 -38.97 4.39
C SER A 26 -15.12 -39.96 4.36
N ASP A 27 -15.09 -40.92 5.29
CA ASP A 27 -16.14 -41.95 5.40
C ASP A 27 -17.53 -41.32 5.61
N GLU A 28 -17.59 -40.21 6.34
CA GLU A 28 -18.81 -39.46 6.62
C GLU A 28 -19.38 -38.78 5.36
N ASN A 29 -18.53 -38.12 4.55
CA ASN A 29 -18.99 -37.51 3.30
C ASN A 29 -19.38 -38.57 2.26
N ILE A 30 -18.64 -39.69 2.19
CA ILE A 30 -18.97 -40.82 1.31
C ILE A 30 -20.32 -41.43 1.72
N ALA A 31 -20.57 -41.64 3.01
CA ALA A 31 -21.84 -42.17 3.52
C ALA A 31 -23.02 -41.27 3.16
N TYR A 32 -22.85 -39.95 3.28
CA TYR A 32 -23.82 -38.96 2.86
C TYR A 32 -24.08 -39.00 1.34
N MET A 33 -23.03 -38.97 0.52
CA MET A 33 -23.14 -38.99 -0.94
C MET A 33 -23.81 -40.25 -1.47
N ASN A 34 -23.47 -41.41 -0.90
CA ASN A 34 -24.10 -42.68 -1.25
C ASN A 34 -25.59 -42.66 -0.91
N TYR A 35 -25.95 -42.14 0.26
CA TYR A 35 -27.35 -42.06 0.67
C TYR A 35 -28.17 -41.12 -0.22
N VAL A 36 -27.63 -39.95 -0.58
CA VAL A 36 -28.28 -39.03 -1.54
C VAL A 36 -28.46 -39.71 -2.89
N THR A 37 -27.43 -40.42 -3.39
CA THR A 37 -27.49 -41.16 -4.66
C THR A 37 -28.59 -42.23 -4.63
N ASP A 38 -28.76 -42.94 -3.52
CA ASP A 38 -29.81 -43.95 -3.38
C ASP A 38 -31.21 -43.32 -3.35
N MET A 39 -31.36 -42.14 -2.74
CA MET A 39 -32.61 -41.39 -2.76
C MET A 39 -32.94 -40.83 -4.14
N GLU A 40 -31.93 -40.37 -4.90
CA GLU A 40 -32.10 -39.96 -6.31
C GLU A 40 -32.52 -41.11 -7.21
N LYS A 41 -31.97 -42.32 -7.00
CA LYS A 41 -32.42 -43.52 -7.72
C LYS A 41 -33.88 -43.87 -7.41
N LYS A 42 -34.30 -43.64 -6.17
CA LYS A 42 -35.65 -43.99 -5.69
C LYS A 42 -36.72 -42.99 -6.13
N TYR A 43 -36.44 -41.68 -6.05
CA TYR A 43 -37.42 -40.61 -6.25
C TYR A 43 -37.15 -39.73 -7.48
N GLY A 44 -36.03 -39.93 -8.17
CA GLY A 44 -35.62 -39.19 -9.37
C GLY A 44 -34.50 -38.17 -9.09
N LYS A 45 -33.96 -37.57 -10.15
CA LYS A 45 -32.77 -36.70 -10.07
C LYS A 45 -33.04 -35.26 -9.59
N ASN A 46 -34.30 -34.88 -9.43
CA ASN A 46 -34.64 -33.54 -8.97
C ASN A 46 -34.58 -33.51 -7.43
N PHE A 47 -33.60 -32.81 -6.88
CA PHE A 47 -33.35 -32.75 -5.44
C PHE A 47 -34.54 -32.28 -4.60
N GLU A 48 -35.28 -31.28 -5.08
CA GLU A 48 -36.48 -30.77 -4.40
C GLU A 48 -37.60 -31.82 -4.41
N THR A 49 -37.74 -32.56 -5.50
CA THR A 49 -38.67 -33.69 -5.60
C THR A 49 -38.26 -34.83 -4.66
N VAL A 50 -36.97 -35.13 -4.57
CA VAL A 50 -36.42 -36.15 -3.66
C VAL A 50 -36.75 -35.81 -2.21
N LEU A 51 -36.43 -34.59 -1.75
CA LEU A 51 -36.68 -34.17 -0.37
C LEU A 51 -38.17 -34.20 -0.01
N ASN A 52 -39.04 -33.73 -0.91
CA ASN A 52 -40.49 -33.71 -0.67
C ASN A 52 -41.15 -35.10 -0.74
N SER A 53 -40.45 -36.10 -1.27
CA SER A 53 -40.95 -37.47 -1.41
C SER A 53 -40.40 -38.44 -0.35
N MET A 54 -39.46 -38.00 0.50
CA MET A 54 -38.92 -38.82 1.58
C MET A 54 -39.95 -39.08 2.67
N THR A 55 -39.94 -40.30 3.21
CA THR A 55 -40.62 -40.57 4.49
C THR A 55 -39.89 -39.89 5.65
N ASP A 56 -40.57 -39.67 6.77
CA ASP A 56 -39.96 -39.06 7.97
C ASP A 56 -38.68 -39.78 8.41
N LYS A 57 -38.66 -41.13 8.34
CA LYS A 57 -37.47 -41.92 8.68
C LYS A 57 -36.31 -41.70 7.71
N GLU A 58 -36.60 -41.54 6.43
CA GLU A 58 -35.60 -41.29 5.39
C GLU A 58 -35.04 -39.87 5.51
N TYR A 59 -35.90 -38.91 5.81
CA TYR A 59 -35.53 -37.52 6.03
C TYR A 59 -34.67 -37.37 7.30
N GLU A 60 -35.04 -38.00 8.41
CA GLU A 60 -34.22 -37.97 9.63
C GLU A 60 -32.84 -38.60 9.43
N LYS A 61 -32.75 -39.68 8.64
CA LYS A 61 -31.46 -40.26 8.26
C LYS A 61 -30.66 -39.34 7.34
N TYR A 62 -31.30 -38.73 6.35
CA TYR A 62 -30.68 -37.71 5.49
C TYR A 62 -30.11 -36.57 6.33
N LYS A 63 -30.92 -36.01 7.23
CA LYS A 63 -30.56 -34.88 8.08
C LYS A 63 -29.40 -35.23 9.01
N ARG A 64 -29.41 -36.41 9.63
CA ARG A 64 -28.29 -36.86 10.46
C ARG A 64 -26.98 -36.98 9.66
N LEU A 65 -27.03 -37.62 8.49
CA LEU A 65 -25.85 -37.74 7.63
C LEU A 65 -25.35 -36.38 7.14
N LEU A 66 -26.28 -35.45 6.87
CA LEU A 66 -25.97 -34.09 6.49
C LEU A 66 -25.34 -33.29 7.64
N ASP A 67 -25.85 -33.41 8.86
CA ASP A 67 -25.34 -32.72 10.06
C ASP A 67 -23.96 -33.28 10.49
N ASP A 68 -23.74 -34.59 10.32
CA ASP A 68 -22.48 -35.26 10.59
C ASP A 68 -21.43 -35.03 9.49
N ASN A 69 -21.85 -34.62 8.29
CA ASN A 69 -20.96 -34.40 7.16
C ASN A 69 -20.02 -33.21 7.40
N PRO A 70 -18.68 -33.41 7.45
CA PRO A 70 -17.72 -32.34 7.65
C PRO A 70 -17.73 -31.29 6.53
N MET A 71 -18.25 -31.61 5.34
CA MET A 71 -18.44 -30.68 4.23
C MET A 71 -19.63 -29.72 4.43
N ASN A 72 -20.63 -30.10 5.23
CA ASN A 72 -21.84 -29.31 5.47
C ASN A 72 -21.74 -28.43 6.72
N LYS A 73 -20.79 -28.71 7.62
CA LYS A 73 -20.46 -27.78 8.69
C LYS A 73 -20.01 -26.47 8.04
N PRO A 74 -20.55 -25.29 8.43
CA PRO A 74 -20.02 -24.03 7.95
C PRO A 74 -18.53 -24.07 8.19
N LYS A 75 -17.74 -23.95 7.12
CA LYS A 75 -16.30 -23.93 7.22
C LYS A 75 -15.93 -22.87 8.27
N THR A 76 -15.63 -23.29 9.50
CA THR A 76 -14.42 -22.81 10.13
C THR A 76 -13.33 -23.30 9.21
N ALA A 77 -13.13 -22.54 8.14
CA ALA A 77 -11.89 -22.63 7.42
C ALA A 77 -10.84 -22.55 8.54
N LEU A 78 -9.88 -23.46 8.53
CA LEU A 78 -8.58 -23.18 9.12
C LEU A 78 -7.90 -22.06 8.29
N VAL A 79 -8.63 -20.99 7.99
CA VAL A 79 -8.08 -19.65 7.89
C VAL A 79 -7.43 -19.50 9.26
N LYS A 80 -6.09 -19.56 9.32
CA LYS A 80 -5.39 -18.82 10.37
C LYS A 80 -6.12 -17.50 10.42
N ASP A 81 -6.86 -17.23 11.50
CA ASP A 81 -7.75 -16.09 11.63
C ASP A 81 -7.07 -14.90 10.95
N SER A 82 -7.65 -14.31 9.90
CA SER A 82 -6.90 -13.36 9.04
C SER A 82 -6.32 -12.21 9.87
N LYS A 83 -6.96 -11.95 11.01
CA LYS A 83 -6.48 -11.12 12.11
C LYS A 83 -5.19 -11.64 12.76
N ASN A 84 -5.08 -12.92 13.10
CA ASN A 84 -3.87 -13.56 13.62
C ASN A 84 -2.72 -13.57 12.59
N VAL A 85 -3.00 -13.87 11.31
CA VAL A 85 -1.96 -13.80 10.24
C VAL A 85 -1.41 -12.39 10.13
N ARG A 86 -2.29 -11.39 10.11
CA ARG A 86 -1.90 -9.99 10.08
C ARG A 86 -1.11 -9.57 11.32
N ILE A 87 -1.51 -10.02 12.51
CA ILE A 87 -0.80 -9.72 13.75
C ILE A 87 0.60 -10.34 13.75
N GLU A 88 0.75 -11.58 13.28
CA GLU A 88 2.07 -12.24 13.12
C GLU A 88 2.95 -11.46 12.13
N LEU A 89 2.42 -11.15 10.95
CA LEU A 89 3.14 -10.39 9.92
C LEU A 89 3.58 -9.01 10.45
N ASN A 90 2.69 -8.28 11.12
CA ASN A 90 3.00 -6.98 11.69
C ASN A 90 4.06 -7.06 12.80
N LYS A 91 4.08 -8.14 13.60
CA LYS A 91 5.14 -8.38 14.59
C LYS A 91 6.50 -8.59 13.93
N ASP A 92 6.53 -9.37 12.85
CA ASP A 92 7.77 -9.63 12.10
C ASP A 92 8.31 -8.35 11.43
N ILE A 93 7.42 -7.53 10.87
CA ILE A 93 7.77 -6.22 10.32
C ILE A 93 8.32 -5.30 11.42
N ALA A 94 7.62 -5.18 12.55
CA ALA A 94 8.05 -4.33 13.66
C ALA A 94 9.40 -4.78 14.25
N SER A 95 9.63 -6.09 14.38
CA SER A 95 10.92 -6.65 14.78
C SER A 95 12.03 -6.32 13.79
N THR A 96 11.74 -6.46 12.49
CA THR A 96 12.68 -6.14 11.41
C THR A 96 13.04 -4.65 11.41
N ASN A 97 12.06 -3.75 11.58
CA ASN A 97 12.30 -2.31 11.72
C ASN A 97 13.20 -1.99 12.92
N THR A 98 12.95 -2.61 14.07
CA THR A 98 13.78 -2.43 15.28
C THR A 98 15.24 -2.84 15.03
N GLN A 99 15.46 -3.91 14.26
CA GLN A 99 16.80 -4.36 13.89
C GLN A 99 17.49 -3.39 12.94
N ILE A 100 16.80 -2.84 11.93
CA ILE A 100 17.42 -1.87 11.01
C ILE A 100 17.76 -0.58 11.76
N ASP A 101 16.86 -0.10 12.64
CA ASP A 101 17.10 1.13 13.41
C ASP A 101 18.32 0.97 14.33
N LYS A 102 18.48 -0.21 14.96
CA LYS A 102 19.66 -0.54 15.76
C LYS A 102 20.95 -0.51 14.93
N LEU A 103 20.94 -1.15 13.75
CA LEU A 103 22.10 -1.19 12.87
C LEU A 103 22.45 0.18 12.27
N LYS A 104 21.45 0.99 11.91
CA LYS A 104 21.65 2.38 11.47
C LYS A 104 22.26 3.24 12.57
N ASN A 105 21.86 3.05 13.82
CA ASN A 105 22.47 3.74 14.95
C ASN A 105 23.91 3.29 15.19
N GLN A 106 24.21 1.99 15.07
CA GLN A 106 25.59 1.49 15.13
C GLN A 106 26.45 2.05 14.00
N PHE A 107 25.91 2.11 12.78
CA PHE A 107 26.56 2.75 11.64
C PHE A 107 26.93 4.19 11.98
N LYS A 108 25.95 4.99 12.40
CA LYS A 108 26.11 6.39 12.79
C LYS A 108 27.18 6.59 13.88
N GLN A 109 27.29 5.68 14.84
CA GLN A 109 28.30 5.73 15.89
C GLN A 109 29.73 5.47 15.37
N LEU A 110 29.87 4.62 14.33
CA LEU A 110 31.15 4.28 13.72
C LEU A 110 31.59 5.30 12.66
N THR A 111 30.69 6.15 12.18
CA THR A 111 30.93 7.18 11.16
C THR A 111 30.85 8.60 11.72
N ASP A 112 31.13 8.77 13.02
CA ASP A 112 31.14 10.06 13.71
C ASP A 112 29.89 10.93 13.48
N GLY A 113 28.73 10.29 13.40
CA GLY A 113 27.44 10.97 13.27
C GLY A 113 26.84 10.96 11.86
N TYR A 114 27.56 10.46 10.86
CA TYR A 114 27.08 10.37 9.47
C TYR A 114 26.01 9.26 9.34
N SER A 115 24.77 9.57 8.96
CA SER A 115 23.72 8.53 8.90
C SER A 115 23.86 7.59 7.69
N TYR A 116 23.34 6.37 7.81
CA TYR A 116 23.37 5.40 6.71
C TYR A 116 22.68 5.91 5.44
N ASP A 117 21.54 6.61 5.58
CA ASP A 117 20.78 7.11 4.42
C ASP A 117 21.49 8.29 3.75
N GLU A 118 22.13 9.17 4.53
CA GLU A 118 22.99 10.22 3.96
C GLU A 118 24.18 9.57 3.23
N TRP A 119 24.72 8.45 3.74
CA TRP A 119 25.97 7.90 3.22
C TRP A 119 25.76 7.44 1.79
N TYR A 120 24.63 6.77 1.56
CA TYR A 120 24.23 6.31 0.24
C TYR A 120 23.61 7.38 -0.65
N ARG A 121 23.47 8.61 -0.15
CA ARG A 121 23.19 9.79 -0.98
C ARG A 121 24.46 10.35 -1.60
N ASP A 122 25.54 10.37 -0.81
CA ASP A 122 26.80 11.00 -1.21
C ASP A 122 27.79 9.99 -1.82
N PHE A 123 27.67 8.70 -1.47
CA PHE A 123 28.57 7.63 -1.89
C PHE A 123 27.81 6.41 -2.42
N SER A 124 28.46 5.68 -3.32
CA SER A 124 27.90 4.46 -3.91
C SER A 124 28.12 3.19 -3.06
N SER A 125 29.07 3.22 -2.14
CA SER A 125 29.44 2.08 -1.28
C SER A 125 30.23 2.54 -0.04
N ILE A 126 30.51 1.61 0.88
CA ILE A 126 31.41 1.88 2.02
C ILE A 126 32.83 2.14 1.49
N GLU A 127 33.28 1.35 0.52
CA GLU A 127 34.57 1.52 -0.15
C GLU A 127 34.72 2.91 -0.78
N ASP A 128 33.69 3.38 -1.46
CA ASP A 128 33.68 4.67 -2.15
C ASP A 128 33.86 5.84 -1.16
N GLY A 129 33.12 5.84 -0.05
CA GLY A 129 33.24 6.91 0.95
C GLY A 129 34.56 6.92 1.72
N PHE A 130 35.22 5.77 1.88
CA PHE A 130 36.57 5.70 2.45
C PHE A 130 37.69 5.91 1.41
N GLY A 131 37.39 5.75 0.12
CA GLY A 131 38.34 5.83 -0.98
C GLY A 131 39.54 4.88 -0.81
N ASN A 132 40.75 5.42 -1.01
CA ASN A 132 42.01 4.68 -0.83
C ASN A 132 42.54 4.72 0.62
N GLY A 133 41.70 5.10 1.59
CA GLY A 133 42.06 5.17 3.00
C GLY A 133 42.41 3.81 3.62
N GLU A 134 42.91 3.86 4.86
CA GLU A 134 43.28 2.68 5.63
C GLU A 134 42.02 1.89 6.03
N LYS A 135 42.02 0.58 5.75
CA LYS A 135 40.90 -0.32 6.00
C LYS A 135 41.08 -1.00 7.34
N ASP A 136 40.69 -0.31 8.40
CA ASP A 136 40.81 -0.75 9.77
C ASP A 136 39.66 -1.67 10.22
N ALA A 137 39.60 -1.95 11.51
CA ALA A 137 38.56 -2.80 12.10
C ALA A 137 37.16 -2.20 12.01
N ASP A 138 37.03 -0.87 11.97
CA ASP A 138 35.75 -0.18 11.89
C ASP A 138 35.23 -0.18 10.45
N PHE A 139 36.11 -0.04 9.45
CA PHE A 139 35.79 -0.28 8.04
C PHE A 139 35.15 -1.67 7.82
N GLU A 140 35.75 -2.73 8.36
CA GLU A 140 35.20 -4.09 8.23
C GLU A 140 33.88 -4.29 8.99
N LYS A 141 33.66 -3.58 10.11
CA LYS A 141 32.36 -3.56 10.80
C LYS A 141 31.30 -2.86 9.97
N LEU A 142 31.62 -1.71 9.35
CA LEU A 142 30.70 -0.97 8.49
C LEU A 142 30.23 -1.80 7.30
N LYS A 143 31.13 -2.58 6.68
CA LYS A 143 30.78 -3.53 5.62
C LYS A 143 29.82 -4.62 6.07
N LYS A 144 30.02 -5.17 7.27
CA LYS A 144 29.11 -6.18 7.84
C LYS A 144 27.73 -5.57 8.13
N ILE A 145 27.70 -4.38 8.71
CA ILE A 145 26.46 -3.63 8.97
C ILE A 145 25.71 -3.37 7.65
N ASP A 146 26.41 -2.90 6.60
CA ASP A 146 25.80 -2.68 5.28
C ASP A 146 25.19 -3.97 4.70
N ALA A 147 25.95 -5.08 4.72
CA ALA A 147 25.47 -6.36 4.22
C ALA A 147 24.25 -6.89 5.01
N GLU A 148 24.22 -6.70 6.32
CA GLU A 148 23.07 -7.06 7.17
C GLU A 148 21.86 -6.17 6.91
N LEU A 149 22.07 -4.85 6.79
CA LEU A 149 21.02 -3.89 6.47
C LEU A 149 20.36 -4.21 5.12
N LYS A 150 21.15 -4.50 4.08
CA LYS A 150 20.63 -4.92 2.77
C LYS A 150 19.74 -6.17 2.85
N LYS A 151 20.14 -7.18 3.64
CA LYS A 151 19.32 -8.38 3.88
C LYS A 151 18.03 -8.05 4.63
N LEU A 152 18.09 -7.19 5.64
CA LEU A 152 16.91 -6.77 6.40
C LEU A 152 15.95 -5.91 5.56
N PHE A 153 16.46 -5.05 4.68
CA PHE A 153 15.63 -4.29 3.73
C PHE A 153 14.91 -5.22 2.77
N GLN A 154 15.59 -6.22 2.21
CA GLN A 154 14.94 -7.22 1.36
C GLN A 154 13.86 -7.99 2.15
N LYS A 155 14.20 -8.50 3.33
CA LYS A 155 13.24 -9.20 4.19
C LYS A 155 12.01 -8.34 4.49
N LYS A 156 12.22 -7.06 4.82
CA LYS A 156 11.14 -6.11 5.08
C LYS A 156 10.26 -5.93 3.84
N SER A 157 10.86 -5.76 2.66
CA SER A 157 10.15 -5.62 1.39
C SER A 157 9.27 -6.85 1.12
N ASP A 158 9.80 -8.06 1.30
CA ASP A 158 9.07 -9.31 1.12
C ASP A 158 7.88 -9.42 2.10
N LEU A 159 8.07 -9.03 3.37
CA LEU A 159 6.99 -8.99 4.35
C LEU A 159 5.90 -7.98 3.98
N ILE A 160 6.28 -6.77 3.53
CA ILE A 160 5.33 -5.74 3.11
C ILE A 160 4.54 -6.18 1.89
N TYR A 161 5.17 -6.87 0.94
CA TYR A 161 4.50 -7.39 -0.25
C TYR A 161 3.36 -8.37 0.08
N ASN A 162 3.49 -9.11 1.18
CA ASN A 162 2.50 -10.08 1.66
C ASN A 162 1.36 -9.45 2.48
N LYS A 163 1.35 -8.12 2.65
CA LYS A 163 0.27 -7.45 3.38
C LYS A 163 -1.03 -7.43 2.60
N GLU A 164 -2.13 -7.35 3.34
CA GLU A 164 -3.44 -7.07 2.80
C GLU A 164 -3.40 -5.80 1.93
N LYS A 165 -3.93 -5.91 0.71
CA LYS A 165 -4.15 -4.76 -0.18
C LYS A 165 -5.57 -4.24 0.00
N ARG A 166 -5.71 -2.94 0.19
CA ARG A 166 -7.02 -2.29 0.42
C ARG A 166 -7.15 -1.01 -0.39
N VAL A 167 -8.36 -0.72 -0.86
CA VAL A 167 -8.69 0.59 -1.45
C VAL A 167 -8.77 1.67 -0.35
N GLN A 168 -9.02 2.93 -0.73
CA GLN A 168 -9.27 3.98 0.26
C GLN A 168 -10.48 3.62 1.13
N LEU A 169 -10.36 3.87 2.42
CA LEU A 169 -11.48 3.73 3.34
C LEU A 169 -12.40 4.95 3.18
N ASP A 170 -13.68 4.68 2.94
CA ASP A 170 -14.70 5.71 2.89
C ASP A 170 -14.83 6.38 4.27
N THR A 171 -14.75 7.71 4.27
CA THR A 171 -14.87 8.53 5.48
C THR A 171 -16.33 8.82 5.82
N GLY A 172 -17.25 8.60 4.88
CA GLY A 172 -18.64 9.04 4.93
C GLY A 172 -18.83 10.52 4.57
N TYR A 173 -17.76 11.21 4.15
CA TYR A 173 -17.77 12.62 3.81
C TYR A 173 -17.20 12.85 2.41
N LYS A 174 -17.79 13.80 1.68
CA LYS A 174 -17.22 14.33 0.44
C LYS A 174 -16.45 15.60 0.73
N GLY A 175 -15.19 15.63 0.33
CA GLY A 175 -14.25 16.72 0.53
C GLY A 175 -13.62 16.74 1.92
N LYS A 176 -13.28 17.96 2.37
CA LYS A 176 -12.71 18.21 3.70
C LYS A 176 -13.74 17.82 4.77
N ILE A 177 -13.26 17.18 5.84
CA ILE A 177 -14.09 16.84 7.00
C ILE A 177 -14.61 18.14 7.65
N PRO A 178 -15.92 18.26 7.92
CA PRO A 178 -16.49 19.42 8.60
C PRO A 178 -15.88 19.62 9.99
N ASP A 179 -15.62 20.87 10.36
CA ASP A 179 -14.90 21.19 11.60
C ASP A 179 -15.65 20.69 12.86
N ASP A 180 -16.99 20.69 12.84
CA ASP A 180 -17.86 20.16 13.91
C ASP A 180 -17.86 18.61 13.99
N LYS A 181 -17.34 17.92 12.97
CA LYS A 181 -17.25 16.46 12.90
C LYS A 181 -15.85 15.90 13.11
N ILE A 182 -14.82 16.75 13.18
CA ILE A 182 -13.41 16.34 13.31
C ILE A 182 -13.17 15.41 14.51
N GLN A 183 -13.80 15.65 15.66
CA GLN A 183 -13.59 14.82 16.85
C GLN A 183 -14.09 13.38 16.64
N GLU A 184 -15.30 13.23 16.08
CA GLU A 184 -15.88 11.92 15.78
C GLU A 184 -15.05 11.18 14.72
N TYR A 185 -14.65 11.91 13.69
CA TYR A 185 -13.78 11.43 12.62
C TYR A 185 -12.45 10.89 13.16
N ASN A 186 -11.75 11.68 13.98
CA ASN A 186 -10.48 11.30 14.59
C ASN A 186 -10.62 10.07 15.51
N LYS A 187 -11.76 9.93 16.21
CA LYS A 187 -12.02 8.73 17.02
C LYS A 187 -12.15 7.47 16.15
N LYS A 188 -12.85 7.56 15.02
CA LYS A 188 -12.95 6.45 14.05
C LYS A 188 -11.60 6.12 13.42
N ALA A 189 -10.84 7.14 13.03
CA ALA A 189 -9.49 6.99 12.50
C ALA A 189 -8.57 6.26 13.50
N PHE A 190 -8.61 6.66 14.77
CA PHE A 190 -7.83 6.04 15.84
C PHE A 190 -8.12 4.54 16.03
N GLU A 191 -9.40 4.17 16.09
CA GLU A 191 -9.79 2.75 16.20
C GLU A 191 -9.40 1.94 14.96
N GLN A 192 -9.48 2.56 13.78
CA GLN A 192 -9.03 1.94 12.54
C GLN A 192 -7.51 1.75 12.53
N ILE A 193 -6.72 2.72 13.00
CA ILE A 193 -5.26 2.59 13.17
C ILE A 193 -4.92 1.42 14.11
N LYS A 194 -5.62 1.30 15.25
CA LYS A 194 -5.40 0.19 16.19
C LYS A 194 -5.67 -1.16 15.56
N ARG A 195 -6.83 -1.27 14.89
CA ARG A 195 -7.20 -2.48 14.16
C ARG A 195 -6.17 -2.81 13.09
N ASP A 196 -5.66 -1.79 12.41
CA ASP A 196 -4.79 -2.00 11.27
C ASP A 196 -3.35 -2.34 11.64
N THR A 197 -2.81 -1.65 12.63
CA THR A 197 -1.42 -1.81 13.04
C THR A 197 -1.24 -2.91 14.08
N GLY A 198 -2.28 -3.21 14.87
CA GLY A 198 -2.18 -4.04 16.06
C GLY A 198 -1.46 -3.34 17.23
N TYR A 199 -1.26 -2.02 17.13
CA TYR A 199 -0.65 -1.24 18.20
C TYR A 199 -1.49 -1.23 19.48
N SER A 200 -0.78 -1.11 20.61
CA SER A 200 -1.41 -0.72 21.88
C SER A 200 -1.94 0.71 21.80
N ASP A 201 -2.86 1.08 22.68
CA ASP A 201 -3.45 2.42 22.71
C ASP A 201 -2.40 3.54 22.75
N GLY A 202 -1.32 3.36 23.52
CA GLY A 202 -0.23 4.33 23.60
C GLY A 202 0.49 4.52 22.26
N LYS A 203 0.87 3.42 21.60
CA LYS A 203 1.58 3.47 20.31
C LYS A 203 0.66 3.93 19.16
N ALA A 204 -0.60 3.52 19.17
CA ALA A 204 -1.59 4.01 18.23
C ALA A 204 -1.81 5.51 18.38
N LYS A 205 -1.78 6.03 19.62
CA LYS A 205 -1.99 7.46 19.89
C LYS A 205 -0.80 8.29 19.43
N GLU A 206 0.41 7.79 19.67
CA GLU A 206 1.65 8.38 19.15
C GLU A 206 1.62 8.48 17.62
N PHE A 207 1.30 7.37 16.94
CA PHE A 207 1.20 7.35 15.48
C PHE A 207 0.07 8.24 14.92
N HIS A 208 -1.10 8.22 15.55
CA HIS A 208 -2.23 9.07 15.14
C HIS A 208 -1.90 10.55 15.30
N ASN A 209 -1.30 10.95 16.43
CA ASN A 209 -0.87 12.34 16.64
C ASN A 209 0.19 12.78 15.63
N ALA A 210 1.15 11.91 15.31
CA ALA A 210 2.16 12.19 14.29
C ALA A 210 1.51 12.44 12.92
N LEU A 211 0.51 11.64 12.52
CA LEU A 211 -0.24 11.89 11.28
C LEU A 211 -1.05 13.19 11.33
N LEU A 212 -1.68 13.52 12.46
CA LEU A 212 -2.39 14.79 12.62
C LEU A 212 -1.45 16.00 12.52
N GLU A 213 -0.24 15.88 13.06
CA GLU A 213 0.82 16.88 12.91
C GLU A 213 1.27 16.97 11.44
N TYR A 214 1.44 15.85 10.74
CA TYR A 214 1.79 15.85 9.32
C TYR A 214 0.75 16.54 8.43
N PHE A 215 -0.55 16.30 8.66
CA PHE A 215 -1.62 16.95 7.88
C PHE A 215 -1.97 18.37 8.35
N GLY A 216 -1.52 18.77 9.55
CA GLY A 216 -1.96 20.00 10.22
C GLY A 216 -0.85 20.98 10.57
N GLY A 217 0.40 20.56 10.53
CA GLY A 217 1.56 21.26 11.06
C GLY A 217 2.61 21.60 10.01
N ASP A 218 3.85 21.77 10.46
CA ASP A 218 4.97 22.20 9.62
C ASP A 218 5.58 21.04 8.83
N TYR A 219 5.02 20.84 7.65
CA TYR A 219 5.40 19.79 6.71
C TYR A 219 6.90 19.77 6.39
N GLU A 220 7.53 20.94 6.23
CA GLU A 220 8.95 21.02 5.85
C GLU A 220 9.86 20.53 6.98
N THR A 221 9.57 20.92 8.23
CA THR A 221 10.31 20.45 9.42
C THR A 221 10.18 18.93 9.61
N ILE A 222 9.01 18.36 9.33
CA ILE A 222 8.79 16.91 9.40
C ILE A 222 9.59 16.18 8.31
N LEU A 223 9.57 16.69 7.07
CA LEU A 223 10.32 16.08 5.96
C LEU A 223 11.84 16.15 6.16
N ALA A 224 12.32 17.24 6.76
CA ALA A 224 13.72 17.41 7.13
C ALA A 224 14.19 16.43 8.23
N GLY A 225 13.25 15.75 8.90
CA GLY A 225 13.57 14.76 9.94
C GLY A 225 14.11 15.39 11.22
N GLU A 226 13.82 16.67 11.46
CA GLU A 226 14.27 17.40 12.66
C GLU A 226 13.62 16.90 13.95
N ASN A 227 12.54 16.12 13.82
CA ASN A 227 11.86 15.46 14.92
C ASN A 227 11.59 13.97 14.63
N ASN A 228 11.09 13.25 15.63
CA ASN A 228 10.76 11.82 15.50
C ASN A 228 9.46 11.57 14.71
N THR A 229 8.73 12.60 14.28
CA THR A 229 7.41 12.49 13.64
C THR A 229 7.49 11.68 12.35
N ALA A 230 8.47 11.96 11.48
CA ALA A 230 8.67 11.20 10.24
C ALA A 230 8.99 9.72 10.50
N GLN A 231 9.81 9.41 11.50
CA GLN A 231 10.13 8.02 11.85
C GLN A 231 8.92 7.28 12.43
N ILE A 232 8.14 7.93 13.29
CA ILE A 232 6.89 7.38 13.83
C ILE A 232 5.92 7.06 12.69
N ILE A 233 5.76 7.98 11.73
CA ILE A 233 4.87 7.78 10.58
C ILE A 233 5.36 6.63 9.71
N ARG A 234 6.65 6.62 9.33
CA ARG A 234 7.26 5.57 8.52
C ARG A 234 7.04 4.19 9.14
N ASN A 235 7.34 4.03 10.42
CA ASN A 235 7.17 2.76 11.13
C ASN A 235 5.70 2.34 11.22
N GLY A 236 4.78 3.29 11.40
CA GLY A 236 3.34 3.00 11.38
C GLY A 236 2.82 2.60 10.00
N MET A 237 3.29 3.25 8.93
CA MET A 237 2.93 2.94 7.54
C MET A 237 3.27 1.49 7.17
N ASP A 238 4.42 0.99 7.62
CA ASP A 238 4.84 -0.40 7.39
C ASP A 238 3.86 -1.43 7.96
N LEU A 239 2.94 -1.04 8.85
CA LEU A 239 1.93 -1.92 9.45
C LEU A 239 0.51 -1.72 8.90
N LEU A 240 0.25 -0.63 8.17
CA LEU A 240 -1.05 -0.34 7.55
C LEU A 240 -1.26 -1.14 6.25
N PRO A 241 -2.48 -1.54 5.85
CA PRO A 241 -2.69 -2.21 4.55
C PRO A 241 -2.18 -1.37 3.39
N THR A 242 -1.56 -2.03 2.41
CA THR A 242 -1.04 -1.33 1.22
C THR A 242 -2.20 -0.93 0.31
N TYR A 243 -2.07 0.21 -0.35
CA TYR A 243 -3.10 0.73 -1.23
C TYR A 243 -3.19 -0.12 -2.50
N LYS A 244 -4.41 -0.57 -2.82
CA LYS A 244 -4.72 -1.30 -4.06
C LYS A 244 -5.06 -0.31 -5.17
N GLY A 245 -4.09 -0.01 -6.04
CA GLY A 245 -4.31 0.77 -7.26
C GLY A 245 -3.08 1.55 -7.66
N SER A 246 -3.21 2.33 -8.74
CA SER A 246 -2.18 3.29 -9.15
C SER A 246 -2.19 4.50 -8.23
N ILE A 247 -1.02 5.13 -8.09
CA ILE A 247 -0.85 6.36 -7.33
C ILE A 247 -0.18 7.43 -8.18
N TYR A 248 -0.50 8.68 -7.87
CA TYR A 248 -0.12 9.83 -8.66
C TYR A 248 0.43 10.93 -7.77
N ARG A 249 1.32 11.78 -8.29
CA ARG A 249 1.81 12.94 -7.55
C ARG A 249 2.00 14.12 -8.48
N GLY A 250 1.45 15.26 -8.10
CA GLY A 250 1.61 16.51 -8.82
C GLY A 250 2.56 17.44 -8.10
N MET A 251 3.46 18.07 -8.85
CA MET A 251 4.36 19.09 -8.34
C MET A 251 4.46 20.25 -9.32
N ILE A 252 4.65 21.45 -8.79
CA ILE A 252 4.76 22.69 -9.56
C ILE A 252 6.14 23.32 -9.34
N PHE A 253 6.78 23.75 -10.42
CA PHE A 253 8.12 24.31 -10.40
C PHE A 253 8.22 25.60 -11.21
N LYS A 254 9.16 26.46 -10.81
CA LYS A 254 9.70 27.47 -11.72
C LYS A 254 10.50 26.77 -12.82
N SER A 255 10.58 27.36 -14.01
CA SER A 255 11.23 26.76 -15.18
C SER A 255 12.72 26.44 -14.95
N GLU A 256 13.41 27.16 -14.07
CA GLU A 256 14.80 26.87 -13.71
C GLU A 256 14.98 25.58 -12.89
N ASN A 257 14.00 25.23 -12.06
CA ASN A 257 14.09 24.12 -11.11
C ASN A 257 13.54 22.81 -11.68
N ILE A 258 12.81 22.84 -12.80
CA ILE A 258 12.23 21.63 -13.37
C ILE A 258 13.27 20.72 -14.03
N LYS A 259 14.48 21.22 -14.29
CA LYS A 259 15.56 20.44 -14.93
C LYS A 259 15.85 19.11 -14.24
N MET A 260 15.77 19.08 -12.90
CA MET A 260 15.94 17.84 -12.11
C MET A 260 14.93 16.74 -12.45
N PHE A 261 13.81 17.08 -13.11
CA PHE A 261 12.81 16.15 -13.59
C PHE A 261 12.82 16.03 -15.12
N SER A 262 12.97 17.13 -15.86
CA SER A 262 12.91 17.12 -17.33
C SER A 262 14.15 16.51 -17.99
N GLU A 263 15.25 16.36 -17.27
CA GLU A 263 16.49 15.74 -17.78
C GLU A 263 16.61 14.26 -17.40
N LEU A 264 15.65 13.71 -16.62
CA LEU A 264 15.61 12.30 -16.26
C LEU A 264 15.39 11.41 -17.49
N LYS A 265 15.90 10.19 -17.41
CA LYS A 265 15.79 9.15 -18.43
C LYS A 265 15.25 7.86 -17.81
N PRO A 266 14.66 6.96 -18.63
CA PRO A 266 14.34 5.61 -18.16
C PRO A 266 15.55 4.93 -17.49
N GLY A 267 15.33 4.38 -16.30
CA GLY A 267 16.36 3.80 -15.44
C GLY A 267 16.92 4.74 -14.37
N ASP A 268 16.71 6.06 -14.49
CA ASP A 268 17.13 7.02 -13.47
C ASP A 268 16.29 6.88 -12.19
N ILE A 269 16.89 7.25 -11.06
CA ILE A 269 16.18 7.31 -9.78
C ILE A 269 15.52 8.67 -9.63
N LEU A 270 14.23 8.65 -9.30
CA LEU A 270 13.47 9.86 -9.07
C LEU A 270 14.05 10.61 -7.85
N PRO A 271 14.28 11.93 -7.94
CA PRO A 271 14.67 12.73 -6.78
C PRO A 271 13.63 12.63 -5.67
N ASN A 272 14.07 12.30 -4.45
CA ASN A 272 13.20 12.24 -3.27
C ASN A 272 13.32 13.53 -2.43
N LYS A 273 12.25 13.89 -1.72
CA LYS A 273 12.22 15.09 -0.84
C LYS A 273 12.26 14.78 0.65
N GLY A 274 12.47 13.53 1.04
CA GLY A 274 12.54 13.14 2.44
C GLY A 274 12.20 11.68 2.67
N ILE A 275 11.91 11.37 3.93
CA ILE A 275 11.65 10.00 4.42
C ILE A 275 10.26 9.50 4.01
N ILE A 276 9.31 10.41 3.80
CA ILE A 276 7.92 10.11 3.42
C ILE A 276 7.50 11.05 2.29
N GLU A 277 6.74 10.52 1.35
CA GLU A 277 6.19 11.27 0.23
C GLU A 277 4.67 11.20 0.20
N SER A 278 4.06 12.36 -0.04
CA SER A 278 2.63 12.51 -0.31
C SER A 278 2.32 12.23 -1.77
N TRP A 279 1.47 11.23 -1.99
CA TRP A 279 0.89 10.82 -3.27
C TRP A 279 -0.63 10.78 -3.12
N THR A 280 -1.34 10.64 -4.23
CA THR A 280 -2.79 10.52 -4.26
C THR A 280 -3.22 9.34 -5.10
N SER A 281 -4.30 8.69 -4.69
CA SER A 281 -4.98 7.68 -5.48
C SER A 281 -5.85 8.25 -6.62
N ASN A 282 -5.90 9.58 -6.76
CA ASN A 282 -6.71 10.27 -7.76
C ASN A 282 -5.85 11.12 -8.71
N ASN A 283 -5.79 10.71 -9.98
CA ASN A 283 -5.05 11.44 -11.02
C ASN A 283 -5.47 12.92 -11.14
N ARG A 284 -6.77 13.24 -11.02
CA ARG A 284 -7.22 14.64 -11.09
C ARG A 284 -6.69 15.48 -9.94
N THR A 285 -6.59 14.89 -8.76
CA THR A 285 -6.00 15.54 -7.59
C THR A 285 -4.51 15.84 -7.86
N ALA A 286 -3.76 14.87 -8.40
CA ALA A 286 -2.36 15.09 -8.79
C ALA A 286 -2.23 16.20 -9.85
N ILE A 287 -3.05 16.20 -10.89
CA ILE A 287 -3.08 17.26 -11.91
C ILE A 287 -3.32 18.65 -11.27
N SER A 288 -4.25 18.73 -10.31
CA SER A 288 -4.52 19.97 -9.58
C SER A 288 -3.32 20.46 -8.77
N PHE A 289 -2.66 19.57 -8.01
CA PHE A 289 -1.46 19.91 -7.24
C PHE A 289 -0.23 20.17 -8.12
N GLY A 290 -0.19 19.60 -9.33
CA GLY A 290 0.81 19.88 -10.35
C GLY A 290 0.70 21.29 -10.92
N GLY A 291 -0.33 22.06 -10.56
CA GLY A 291 -0.49 23.44 -10.97
C GLY A 291 -0.59 23.60 -12.48
N ILE A 292 -1.30 22.69 -13.15
CA ILE A 292 -1.55 22.75 -14.60
C ILE A 292 -2.22 24.08 -15.00
N LYS A 293 -2.95 24.70 -14.06
CA LYS A 293 -3.61 26.01 -14.23
C LYS A 293 -2.76 27.22 -13.87
N SER A 294 -1.55 27.02 -13.35
CA SER A 294 -0.56 28.08 -13.12
C SER A 294 0.32 28.20 -14.37
N TYR A 295 -0.15 28.94 -15.37
CA TYR A 295 0.44 28.96 -16.72
C TYR A 295 1.90 29.45 -16.75
N GLU A 296 2.28 30.27 -15.76
CA GLU A 296 3.62 30.81 -15.54
C GLU A 296 4.59 29.82 -14.86
N ARG A 297 4.14 28.60 -14.59
CA ARG A 297 4.92 27.55 -13.93
C ARG A 297 4.89 26.25 -14.72
N SER A 298 5.96 25.50 -14.62
CA SER A 298 6.04 24.17 -15.22
C SER A 298 5.51 23.11 -14.25
N SER A 299 4.97 22.03 -14.80
CA SER A 299 4.24 20.99 -14.04
C SER A 299 4.94 19.65 -14.17
N VAL A 300 5.03 18.91 -13.06
CA VAL A 300 5.48 17.51 -13.03
C VAL A 300 4.32 16.66 -12.53
N ILE A 301 3.94 15.65 -13.31
CA ILE A 301 2.94 14.65 -12.94
C ILE A 301 3.60 13.27 -12.93
N LEU A 302 3.70 12.68 -11.76
CA LEU A 302 4.24 11.34 -11.55
C LEU A 302 3.11 10.32 -11.53
N GLU A 303 3.34 9.16 -12.14
CA GLU A 303 2.41 8.03 -12.18
C GLU A 303 3.16 6.74 -11.81
N CYS A 304 2.77 6.13 -10.69
CA CYS A 304 3.19 4.78 -10.33
C CYS A 304 2.01 3.82 -10.55
N ILE A 305 2.11 3.01 -11.60
CA ILE A 305 1.15 1.94 -11.86
C ILE A 305 1.48 0.77 -10.95
N ASP A 306 0.45 0.15 -10.36
CA ASP A 306 0.58 -0.99 -9.47
C ASP A 306 1.48 -0.73 -8.26
N ASN A 307 1.13 0.32 -7.49
CA ASN A 307 1.71 0.58 -6.17
C ASN A 307 1.78 -0.72 -5.34
N LYS A 308 2.93 -0.94 -4.72
CA LYS A 308 3.20 -2.10 -3.88
C LYS A 308 3.22 -1.74 -2.41
N THR A 309 3.83 -0.61 -2.05
CA THR A 309 4.14 -0.29 -0.65
C THR A 309 3.41 0.92 -0.09
N GLY A 310 2.94 1.85 -0.94
CA GLY A 310 2.19 3.02 -0.49
C GLY A 310 0.90 2.64 0.23
N VAL A 311 0.50 3.41 1.24
CA VAL A 311 -0.65 3.12 2.12
C VAL A 311 -1.70 4.23 2.05
N GLY A 312 -2.97 3.85 1.89
CA GLY A 312 -4.08 4.79 1.82
C GLY A 312 -4.44 5.33 3.20
N VAL A 313 -4.29 6.64 3.39
CA VAL A 313 -4.50 7.34 4.68
C VAL A 313 -5.67 8.33 4.63
N GLN A 314 -6.54 8.20 3.62
CA GLN A 314 -7.70 9.06 3.44
C GLN A 314 -8.57 9.16 4.70
N HIS A 315 -8.74 8.06 5.43
CA HIS A 315 -9.51 7.96 6.68
C HIS A 315 -8.85 8.59 7.90
N ILE A 316 -7.67 9.19 7.73
CA ILE A 316 -6.91 9.88 8.77
C ILE A 316 -6.71 11.35 8.38
N SER A 317 -6.49 11.64 7.08
CA SER A 317 -6.39 13.02 6.59
C SER A 317 -7.69 13.79 6.81
N LYS A 318 -7.58 15.02 7.31
CA LYS A 318 -8.72 15.96 7.44
C LYS A 318 -9.29 16.39 6.09
N PHE A 319 -8.59 16.14 4.99
CA PHE A 319 -9.03 16.50 3.65
C PHE A 319 -9.76 15.37 2.93
N GLY A 320 -9.81 14.16 3.51
CA GLY A 320 -10.63 13.06 3.00
C GLY A 320 -10.39 12.75 1.52
N ASP A 321 -11.47 12.50 0.78
CA ASP A 321 -11.43 12.14 -0.65
C ASP A 321 -10.98 13.28 -1.57
N ARG A 322 -10.85 14.52 -1.06
CA ARG A 322 -10.30 15.65 -1.81
C ARG A 322 -8.84 15.39 -2.18
N GLU A 323 -8.07 14.89 -1.22
CA GLU A 323 -6.67 14.52 -1.41
C GLU A 323 -6.55 13.06 -1.82
N ALA A 324 -7.45 12.19 -1.36
CA ALA A 324 -7.40 10.75 -1.60
C ALA A 324 -5.99 10.19 -1.32
N GLU A 325 -5.43 10.65 -0.19
CA GLU A 325 -4.02 10.62 0.17
C GLU A 325 -3.48 9.19 0.29
N VAL A 326 -2.30 8.99 -0.28
CA VAL A 326 -1.48 7.80 -0.16
C VAL A 326 -0.07 8.21 0.25
N LEU A 327 0.40 7.69 1.38
CA LEU A 327 1.78 7.92 1.83
C LEU A 327 2.67 6.78 1.38
N THR A 328 3.90 7.09 0.99
CA THR A 328 4.91 6.11 0.60
C THR A 328 6.30 6.54 1.08
N SER A 329 7.17 5.58 1.32
CA SER A 329 8.61 5.79 1.56
C SER A 329 9.47 5.05 0.53
N ALA A 330 8.86 4.67 -0.60
CA ALA A 330 9.55 3.93 -1.65
C ALA A 330 10.52 4.82 -2.42
N THR A 331 11.57 4.21 -2.94
CA THR A 331 12.40 4.79 -3.99
C THR A 331 11.79 4.44 -5.34
N TYR A 332 11.76 5.39 -6.26
CA TYR A 332 11.16 5.21 -7.57
C TYR A 332 12.21 5.24 -8.68
N GLU A 333 12.10 4.31 -9.62
CA GLU A 333 12.86 4.29 -10.87
C GLU A 333 11.97 4.78 -12.01
N VAL A 334 12.52 5.66 -12.85
CA VAL A 334 11.83 6.18 -14.03
C VAL A 334 11.69 5.07 -15.07
N VAL A 335 10.46 4.89 -15.55
CA VAL A 335 10.11 3.93 -16.60
C VAL A 335 9.97 4.63 -17.95
N ASP A 336 9.31 5.79 -17.94
CA ASP A 336 9.01 6.56 -19.15
C ASP A 336 8.84 8.03 -18.80
N ILE A 337 9.16 8.89 -19.76
CA ILE A 337 9.07 10.34 -19.61
C ILE A 337 8.51 10.97 -20.89
N VAL A 338 7.44 11.75 -20.72
CA VAL A 338 6.83 12.53 -21.79
C VAL A 338 6.89 14.00 -21.40
N ILE A 339 7.53 14.80 -22.25
CA ILE A 339 7.67 16.23 -22.07
C ILE A 339 7.04 16.92 -23.26
N GLU A 340 6.13 17.83 -22.98
CA GLU A 340 5.47 18.68 -23.95
C GLU A 340 5.39 20.10 -23.40
N ASN A 341 5.30 21.11 -24.28
CA ASN A 341 5.05 22.47 -23.81
C ASN A 341 3.61 22.57 -23.28
N LYS A 342 3.40 23.48 -22.33
CA LYS A 342 2.12 23.57 -21.59
C LYS A 342 0.95 23.97 -22.49
N PHE A 343 1.21 24.74 -23.55
CA PHE A 343 0.21 25.13 -24.53
C PHE A 343 -0.33 23.91 -25.30
N ASP A 344 0.55 23.04 -25.80
CA ASP A 344 0.16 21.85 -26.54
C ASP A 344 -0.62 20.88 -25.65
N TYR A 345 -0.17 20.69 -24.39
CA TYR A 345 -0.88 19.88 -23.41
C TYR A 345 -2.30 20.40 -23.18
N LEU A 346 -2.44 21.69 -22.85
CA LEU A 346 -3.75 22.30 -22.57
C LEU A 346 -4.63 22.44 -23.81
N SER A 347 -4.05 22.52 -25.01
CA SER A 347 -4.80 22.46 -26.28
C SER A 347 -5.52 21.13 -26.44
N ASN A 348 -4.90 20.03 -25.99
CA ASN A 348 -5.47 18.69 -25.99
C ASN A 348 -6.33 18.40 -24.76
N HIS A 349 -6.17 19.19 -23.68
CA HIS A 349 -6.84 19.03 -22.39
C HIS A 349 -7.59 20.29 -21.96
N LYS A 350 -8.47 20.80 -22.84
CA LYS A 350 -9.19 22.07 -22.60
C LYS A 350 -10.07 22.05 -21.35
N GLU A 351 -10.48 20.88 -20.88
CA GLU A 351 -11.18 20.69 -19.62
C GLU A 351 -10.35 21.09 -18.38
N LEU A 352 -9.03 21.23 -18.54
CA LEU A 352 -8.11 21.63 -17.47
C LEU A 352 -7.82 23.13 -17.46
N LEU A 353 -8.39 23.92 -18.37
CA LEU A 353 -8.26 25.38 -18.36
C LEU A 353 -9.10 26.02 -17.23
N TRP A 354 -8.75 27.25 -16.85
CA TRP A 354 -9.59 28.05 -15.95
C TRP A 354 -10.78 28.62 -16.74
N PHE A 355 -10.48 29.20 -17.91
CA PHE A 355 -11.44 29.63 -18.91
C PHE A 355 -11.03 29.16 -20.32
N PRO A 356 -11.97 28.90 -21.24
CA PRO A 356 -11.64 28.50 -22.61
C PRO A 356 -10.72 29.47 -23.36
N GLU A 357 -10.82 30.76 -23.06
CA GLU A 357 -10.09 31.85 -23.72
C GLU A 357 -8.60 31.89 -23.31
N ASP A 358 -8.27 31.37 -22.12
CA ASP A 358 -6.91 31.35 -21.56
C ASP A 358 -5.88 30.75 -22.52
N LEU A 359 -6.30 29.79 -23.37
CA LEU A 359 -5.39 29.15 -24.32
C LEU A 359 -4.77 30.15 -25.29
N GLU A 360 -5.53 31.14 -25.77
CA GLU A 360 -5.01 32.19 -26.64
C GLU A 360 -4.43 33.35 -25.85
N ASP A 361 -5.09 33.76 -24.75
CA ASP A 361 -4.67 34.92 -23.94
C ASP A 361 -3.29 34.68 -23.29
N GLU A 362 -3.01 33.45 -22.84
CA GLU A 362 -1.79 33.09 -22.11
C GLU A 362 -0.81 32.24 -22.94
N LYS A 363 -1.03 32.20 -24.26
CA LYS A 363 -0.27 31.38 -25.21
C LYS A 363 1.25 31.51 -25.08
N THR A 364 1.75 32.74 -24.99
CA THR A 364 3.19 33.02 -24.85
C THR A 364 3.72 32.48 -23.52
N THR A 365 3.00 32.71 -22.43
CA THR A 365 3.32 32.22 -21.08
C THR A 365 3.37 30.69 -21.04
N MET A 366 2.35 30.02 -21.60
CA MET A 366 2.25 28.57 -21.65
C MET A 366 3.36 27.94 -22.50
N LYS A 367 3.72 28.53 -23.65
CA LYS A 367 4.81 28.02 -24.50
C LYS A 367 6.18 28.12 -23.84
N GLY A 368 6.37 29.04 -22.89
CA GLY A 368 7.59 29.15 -22.08
C GLY A 368 7.69 28.12 -20.94
N ASN A 369 6.66 27.30 -20.74
CA ASN A 369 6.58 26.32 -19.66
C ASN A 369 6.28 24.92 -20.21
N ILE A 370 6.61 23.89 -19.42
CA ILE A 370 6.42 22.49 -19.83
C ILE A 370 5.52 21.73 -18.86
N VAL A 371 4.96 20.63 -19.38
CA VAL A 371 4.36 19.57 -18.58
C VAL A 371 5.24 18.34 -18.76
N CYS A 372 5.84 17.89 -17.67
CA CYS A 372 6.62 16.67 -17.60
C CYS A 372 5.78 15.58 -16.94
N ARG A 373 5.43 14.54 -17.70
CA ARG A 373 4.72 13.37 -17.18
C ARG A 373 5.69 12.21 -17.09
N ILE A 374 5.87 11.67 -15.89
CA ILE A 374 6.87 10.65 -15.62
C ILE A 374 6.17 9.42 -15.06
N LYS A 375 6.32 8.29 -15.75
CA LYS A 375 5.93 6.99 -15.22
C LYS A 375 7.08 6.41 -14.43
N VAL A 376 6.76 5.88 -13.25
CA VAL A 376 7.73 5.28 -12.36
C VAL A 376 7.28 3.91 -11.88
N LYS A 377 8.24 3.14 -11.37
CA LYS A 377 7.99 1.91 -10.63
C LYS A 377 8.76 1.97 -9.31
N GLU A 378 8.25 1.31 -8.28
CA GLU A 378 9.00 1.13 -7.05
C GLU A 378 10.27 0.31 -7.32
N LYS A 379 11.41 0.83 -6.88
CA LYS A 379 12.70 0.14 -6.90
C LYS A 379 12.76 -0.77 -5.68
N ASN A 380 12.83 -2.06 -5.94
CA ASN A 380 12.95 -3.10 -4.91
C ASN A 380 14.34 -3.12 -4.28
#